data_AF-A0A5J6CH50-F1
#
_entry.id   AF-A0A5J6CH50-F1
#
_cell.length_a   1.000
_cell.length_b   1.000
_cell.length_c   1.000
_cell.angle_alpha   90.00
_cell.angle_beta   90.00
_cell.angle_gamma   90.00
#
_symmetry.space_group_name_H-M   'P 1'
#
loop_
_entity.id
_entity.type
_entity.pdbx_description
1 polymer ?
#
loop_
_entity_poly.entity_id
_entity_poly.type
_entity_poly.pdbx_seq_one_letter_code
_entity_poly.pdbx_strand_id
1 'polypeptide(L)' 'DINECELSAHLCPHGRCVNLVGKYQCACNPGYHSTPDRLFCV' A
#
# COMPACT_ATOMS: atom_id res chain seq x y z
N ASP A 1 1.42 -10.69 -13.00
CA ASP A 1 1.42 -9.88 -11.77
C ASP A 1 0.86 -10.68 -10.63
N ILE A 2 1.47 -10.56 -9.45
CA ILE A 2 0.92 -11.12 -8.21
C ILE A 2 0.19 -9.99 -7.50
N ASN A 3 -0.91 -10.31 -6.81
CA ASN A 3 -1.68 -9.30 -6.10
C ASN A 3 -1.12 -9.22 -4.67
N GLU A 4 -0.11 -8.38 -4.43
CA GLU A 4 0.51 -8.29 -3.10
C GLU A 4 -0.54 -7.94 -2.04
N CYS A 5 -1.52 -7.11 -2.40
CA CYS A 5 -2.67 -6.77 -1.57
C CYS A 5 -3.46 -8.00 -1.06
N GLU A 6 -3.47 -9.11 -1.79
CA GLU A 6 -4.14 -10.36 -1.36
C GLU A 6 -3.18 -11.32 -0.64
N LEU A 7 -1.87 -11.17 -0.82
CA LEU A 7 -0.86 -11.96 -0.11
C LEU A 7 -0.73 -11.53 1.36
N SER A 8 -0.96 -10.26 1.67
CA SER A 8 -0.88 -9.77 3.04
C SER A 8 -1.83 -8.60 3.29
N ALA A 9 -2.88 -8.86 4.06
CA ALA A 9 -3.86 -7.85 4.46
C ALA A 9 -3.26 -6.70 5.31
N HIS A 10 -2.03 -6.85 5.81
CA HIS A 10 -1.34 -5.88 6.65
C HIS A 10 -0.27 -5.06 5.91
N LEU A 11 -0.24 -5.05 4.56
CA LEU A 11 0.75 -4.27 3.79
C LEU A 11 0.65 -2.76 4.03
N CYS A 12 -0.56 -2.24 4.21
CA CYS A 12 -0.80 -0.81 4.39
C CYS A 12 -1.39 -0.53 5.79
N PRO A 13 -0.58 -0.52 6.86
CA PRO A 13 -1.07 -0.05 8.15
C PRO A 13 -1.53 1.40 7.99
N HIS A 14 -2.75 1.72 8.41
CA HIS A 14 -3.37 3.05 8.26
C HIS A 14 -3.65 3.51 6.82
N GLY A 15 -3.78 2.58 5.87
CA GLY A 15 -4.15 2.90 4.50
C GLY A 15 -4.87 1.75 3.79
N ARG A 16 -5.10 1.93 2.50
CA ARG A 16 -5.69 0.93 1.61
C ARG A 16 -4.68 0.49 0.55
N CYS A 17 -4.48 -0.82 0.39
CA CYS A 17 -3.63 -1.35 -0.65
C CYS A 17 -4.27 -1.17 -2.04
N VAL A 18 -3.48 -0.74 -3.01
CA VAL A 18 -3.85 -0.58 -4.41
C VAL A 18 -2.84 -1.37 -5.24
N ASN A 19 -3.31 -2.44 -5.86
CA ASN A 19 -2.47 -3.23 -6.75
C ASN A 19 -2.28 -2.52 -8.09
N LEU A 20 -1.04 -2.45 -8.58
CA LEU A 20 -0.70 -1.91 -9.90
C LEU A 20 0.08 -2.99 -10.67
N VAL A 21 0.12 -2.87 -11.99
CA VAL A 21 0.92 -3.78 -12.80
C VAL A 21 2.42 -3.49 -12.54
N GLY A 22 3.12 -4.48 -12.03
CA GLY A 22 4.54 -4.49 -11.68
C GLY A 22 4.87 -4.05 -10.25
N LYS A 23 3.91 -3.55 -9.47
CA LYS A 23 4.10 -3.09 -8.07
C LYS A 23 2.76 -2.88 -7.37
N TYR A 24 2.75 -2.76 -6.05
CA TYR A 24 1.60 -2.22 -5.30
C TYR A 24 1.91 -0.82 -4.74
N GLN A 25 0.87 -0.10 -4.34
CA GLN A 25 0.97 1.16 -3.60
C GLN A 25 -0.08 1.24 -2.50
N CYS A 26 0.26 1.88 -1.39
CA CYS A 26 -0.66 2.17 -0.30
C CYS A 26 -1.27 3.57 -0.47
N ALA A 27 -2.60 3.62 -0.53
CA ALA A 27 -3.37 4.84 -0.41
C ALA A 27 -3.57 5.16 1.08
N CYS A 28 -2.80 6.10 1.60
CA CYS A 28 -2.82 6.46 3.02
C CYS A 28 -4.09 7.22 3.41
N ASN A 29 -4.58 6.96 4.62
CA ASN A 29 -5.68 7.73 5.18
C ASN A 29 -5.27 9.20 5.39
N PRO A 30 -6.22 10.14 5.35
CA PRO A 30 -5.93 11.54 5.63
C PRO A 30 -5.29 11.69 7.02
N GLY A 31 -4.12 12.32 7.07
CA GLY A 31 -3.28 12.45 8.28
C GLY A 31 -2.02 11.58 8.28
N TYR A 32 -1.92 10.61 7.36
CA TYR A 32 -0.74 9.77 7.17
C TYR A 32 -0.01 10.12 5.87
N HIS A 33 1.30 9.94 5.87
CA HIS A 33 2.16 10.19 4.73
C HIS A 33 2.61 8.88 4.08
N SER A 34 2.52 8.81 2.75
CA SER A 34 3.09 7.69 2.01
C SER A 34 4.61 7.75 2.05
N THR A 35 5.28 6.63 2.30
CA THR A 35 6.73 6.53 2.14
C THR A 35 7.14 6.84 0.69
N PRO A 36 8.41 7.21 0.43
CA PRO A 36 8.91 7.43 -0.94
C PRO A 36 8.67 6.23 -1.87
N ASP A 37 8.75 5.01 -1.33
CA ASP A 37 8.45 3.76 -2.05
C ASP A 37 6.94 3.53 -2.24
N ARG A 38 6.09 4.28 -1.53
CA ARG A 38 4.62 4.16 -1.45
C ARG A 38 4.13 2.79 -1.04
N LEU A 39 4.96 2.04 -0.33
CA LEU A 39 4.65 0.70 0.18
C LEU A 39 4.06 0.74 1.60
N PHE A 40 4.22 1.86 2.32
CA PHE A 40 3.74 2.01 3.69
C PHE A 40 3.20 3.42 3.91
N CYS A 41 2.36 3.56 4.92
CA CYS A 41 1.85 4.83 5.42
C CYS A 41 2.44 5.08 6.81
N VAL A 42 3.06 6.24 6.99
CA VAL A 42 3.70 6.68 8.23
C VAL A 42 3.02 7.90 8.81
#